data_AF-E1Z6I3-F1
#
_entry.id   AF-E1Z6I3-F1
#
_cell.length_a   1.000
_cell.length_b   1.000
_cell.length_c   1.000
_cell.angle_alpha   90.00
_cell.angle_beta   90.00
_cell.angle_gamma   90.00
#
_symmetry.space_group_name_H-M   'P 1'
#
loop_
_entity.id
_entity.type
_entity.pdbx_description
1 polymer ?
#
loop_
_entity_poly.entity_id
_entity_poly.type
_entity_poly.pdbx_seq_one_letter_code
_entity_poly.pdbx_strand_id
1 'polypeptide(L)'
;MAMPKLALSDCRLRRFTAEEARTCLAGRPVVFVGDSLSRYSFLSLAAFLHNGSWPALTDCPNILHKHTWAISLQGYFQRSTDAFQGRMLCDCTTTKDESRTYEYPRANLSLYFKWWTGWPYEVHGRWGHPPFRNATPCRTPACYGSGCSTEPGECRHEHDWSLPLPTALRQVVSQLSPSAIILNSGMWRGTSKESSPPSFARAVAKAALKAVAPQRGTVVWRTTTPSLRLNVTHAWDAPFLAAPRLHVLDAWQMLRPLLAYQPVPYYDHYHPWPEVYTELNTALLNMLC
;
A
#
# COMPACT_ATOMS: atom_id res chain seq x y z
N MET A 1 19.11 15.79 13.11
CA MET A 1 20.18 14.82 12.76
C MET A 1 19.75 14.14 11.47
N ALA A 2 20.54 14.20 10.40
CA ALA A 2 20.16 13.56 9.13
C ALA A 2 20.25 12.03 9.27
N MET A 3 19.22 11.29 8.88
CA MET A 3 19.31 9.83 8.89
C MET A 3 20.35 9.37 7.87
N PRO A 4 21.18 8.36 8.20
CA PRO A 4 22.11 7.79 7.25
C PRO A 4 21.32 7.24 6.06
N LYS A 5 21.66 7.70 4.85
CA LYS A 5 21.12 7.16 3.60
C LYS A 5 21.51 5.68 3.54
N LEU A 6 20.60 4.80 3.09
CA LEU A 6 20.99 3.41 2.86
C LEU A 6 22.09 3.38 1.80
N ALA A 7 23.28 3.01 2.24
CA ALA A 7 24.43 2.68 1.42
C ALA A 7 24.73 1.20 1.70
N LEU A 8 24.42 0.34 0.74
CA LEU A 8 24.94 -1.03 0.76
C LEU A 8 26.43 -0.91 0.41
N SER A 9 27.30 -1.61 1.15
CA SER A 9 28.76 -1.48 1.09
C SER A 9 29.33 -1.51 -0.33
N ASP A 10 28.63 -2.18 -1.26
CA ASP A 10 29.09 -2.45 -2.61
C ASP A 10 28.04 -2.13 -3.70
N CYS A 11 26.94 -1.45 -3.36
CA CYS A 11 25.90 -1.06 -4.32
C CYS A 11 25.27 0.29 -3.96
N ARG A 12 25.45 1.29 -4.84
CA ARG A 12 24.76 2.57 -4.73
C ARG A 12 23.43 2.47 -5.47
N LEU A 13 22.34 2.39 -4.72
CA LEU A 13 20.99 2.51 -5.27
C LEU A 13 20.84 3.85 -5.99
N ARG A 14 20.27 3.84 -7.21
CA ARG A 14 19.92 5.07 -7.93
C ARG A 14 18.89 5.84 -7.12
N ARG A 15 19.17 7.12 -6.90
CA ARG A 15 18.22 8.06 -6.29
C ARG A 15 17.52 8.79 -7.42
N PHE A 16 16.33 8.31 -7.77
CA PHE A 16 15.51 8.93 -8.80
C PHE A 16 15.08 10.33 -8.35
N THR A 17 15.11 11.28 -9.27
CA THR A 17 14.28 12.48 -9.21
C THR A 17 12.83 12.10 -9.47
N ALA A 18 11.89 12.96 -9.07
CA ALA A 18 10.48 12.70 -9.32
C ALA A 18 10.16 12.66 -10.82
N GLU A 19 10.87 13.43 -11.65
CA GLU A 19 10.70 13.36 -13.11
C GLU A 19 11.14 12.00 -13.67
N GLU A 20 12.33 11.52 -13.30
CA GLU A 20 12.80 10.20 -13.73
C GLU A 20 11.87 9.07 -13.28
N ALA A 21 11.39 9.13 -12.03
CA ALA A 21 10.45 8.14 -11.50
C ALA A 21 9.09 8.19 -12.24
N ARG A 22 8.58 9.39 -12.55
CA ARG A 22 7.35 9.55 -13.34
C ARG A 22 7.51 8.98 -14.74
N THR A 23 8.63 9.28 -15.43
CA THR A 23 8.93 8.72 -16.74
C THR A 23 9.03 7.20 -16.70
N CYS A 24 9.71 6.64 -15.69
CA CYS A 24 9.81 5.20 -15.50
C CYS A 24 8.45 4.53 -15.31
N LEU A 25 7.55 5.14 -14.53
CA LEU A 25 6.26 4.57 -14.14
C LEU A 25 5.10 4.95 -15.07
N ALA A 26 5.36 5.76 -16.10
CA ALA A 26 4.35 6.17 -17.06
C ALA A 26 3.73 4.96 -17.77
N GLY A 27 2.40 4.83 -17.72
CA GLY A 27 1.65 3.71 -18.29
C GLY A 27 1.86 2.37 -17.57
N ARG A 28 2.44 2.39 -16.36
CA ARG A 28 2.83 1.20 -15.59
C ARG A 28 2.14 1.20 -14.22
N PRO A 29 0.90 0.71 -14.13
CA PRO A 29 0.13 0.78 -12.90
C PRO A 29 0.76 -0.05 -11.78
N VAL A 30 0.94 0.56 -10.61
CA VAL A 30 1.54 -0.09 -9.43
C VAL A 30 0.49 -0.29 -8.35
N VAL A 31 0.35 -1.51 -7.84
CA VAL A 31 -0.63 -1.86 -6.81
C VAL A 31 0.07 -2.28 -5.54
N PHE A 32 -0.26 -1.62 -4.43
CA PHE A 32 0.15 -2.00 -3.07
C PHE A 32 -1.01 -2.74 -2.40
N VAL A 33 -0.71 -3.86 -1.75
CA VAL A 33 -1.68 -4.61 -0.94
C VAL A 33 -1.06 -4.95 0.41
N GLY A 34 -1.69 -4.51 1.49
CA GLY A 34 -1.22 -4.75 2.85
C GLY A 34 -1.83 -3.79 3.87
N ASP A 35 -1.20 -3.68 5.03
CA ASP A 35 -1.70 -2.92 6.17
C ASP A 35 -1.24 -1.44 6.16
N SER A 36 -1.22 -0.80 7.33
CA SER A 36 -0.79 0.58 7.50
C SER A 36 0.67 0.82 7.10
N LEU A 37 1.54 -0.19 7.16
CA LEU A 37 2.90 -0.05 6.66
C LEU A 37 2.92 0.07 5.14
N SER A 38 2.12 -0.75 4.44
CA SER A 38 1.96 -0.64 2.98
C SER A 38 1.29 0.67 2.58
N ARG A 39 0.32 1.15 3.36
CA ARG A 39 -0.29 2.47 3.14
C ARG A 39 0.75 3.57 3.14
N TYR A 40 1.65 3.62 4.13
CA TYR A 40 2.64 4.67 4.20
C TYR A 40 3.70 4.55 3.11
N SER A 41 4.07 3.33 2.66
CA SER A 41 4.87 3.17 1.45
C SER A 41 4.16 3.74 0.21
N PHE A 42 2.88 3.43 0.03
CA PHE A 42 2.05 3.97 -1.07
C PHE A 42 1.95 5.50 -1.03
N LEU A 43 1.58 6.07 0.12
CA LEU A 43 1.42 7.53 0.29
C LEU A 43 2.76 8.25 0.12
N SER A 44 3.86 7.66 0.57
CA SER A 44 5.21 8.22 0.40
C SER A 44 5.57 8.31 -1.09
N LEU A 45 5.36 7.23 -1.84
CA LEU A 45 5.61 7.21 -3.28
C LEU A 45 4.68 8.17 -4.04
N ALA A 46 3.39 8.15 -3.72
CA ALA A 46 2.41 9.06 -4.34
C ALA A 46 2.78 10.53 -4.08
N ALA A 47 3.15 10.88 -2.84
CA ALA A 47 3.57 12.24 -2.49
C ALA A 47 4.84 12.67 -3.24
N PHE A 48 5.83 11.78 -3.38
CA PHE A 48 7.04 12.04 -4.16
C PHE A 48 6.73 12.30 -5.64
N LEU A 49 5.88 11.48 -6.26
CA LEU A 49 5.47 11.67 -7.66
C LEU A 49 4.59 12.91 -7.83
N HIS A 50 3.85 13.31 -6.80
CA HIS A 50 2.95 14.46 -6.84
C HIS A 50 3.68 15.79 -6.62
N ASN A 51 4.52 15.88 -5.59
CA ASN A 51 5.13 17.12 -5.11
C ASN A 51 6.55 17.35 -5.64
N GLY A 52 7.21 16.30 -6.13
CA GLY A 52 8.61 16.36 -6.55
C GLY A 52 9.62 16.02 -5.45
N SER A 53 9.17 15.86 -4.21
CA SER A 53 10.01 15.58 -3.03
C SER A 53 9.37 14.54 -2.12
N TRP A 54 10.21 13.78 -1.43
CA TRP A 54 9.75 12.83 -0.42
C TRP A 54 9.17 13.55 0.80
N PRO A 55 8.16 12.98 1.48
CA PRO A 55 7.73 13.48 2.79
C PRO A 55 8.88 13.43 3.80
N ALA A 56 9.03 14.48 4.60
CA ALA A 56 10.06 14.63 5.62
C ALA A 56 9.44 14.63 7.02
N LEU A 57 10.21 14.21 8.04
CA LEU A 57 9.77 14.24 9.44
C LEU A 57 9.27 15.62 9.90
N THR A 58 9.80 16.69 9.32
CA THR A 58 9.45 18.08 9.61
C THR A 58 8.13 18.54 9.02
N ASP A 59 7.52 17.77 8.11
CA ASP A 59 6.24 18.13 7.51
C ASP A 59 5.13 18.11 8.56
N CYS A 60 4.31 19.17 8.61
CA CYS A 60 3.19 19.28 9.53
C CYS A 60 1.96 19.89 8.83
N PRO A 61 0.84 19.15 8.70
CA PRO A 61 0.68 17.75 9.06
C PRO A 61 1.46 16.81 8.13
N ASN A 62 1.91 15.66 8.64
CA ASN A 62 2.68 14.69 7.88
C ASN A 62 1.75 13.61 7.30
N ILE A 63 1.81 13.40 5.98
CA ILE A 63 0.93 12.45 5.29
C ILE A 63 1.17 10.98 5.68
N LEU A 64 2.33 10.67 6.27
CA LEU A 64 2.69 9.32 6.74
C LEU A 64 2.51 9.16 8.25
N HIS A 65 1.97 10.16 8.94
CA HIS A 65 1.77 10.11 10.38
C HIS A 65 0.40 10.65 10.77
N LYS A 66 -0.57 9.73 10.89
CA LYS A 66 -1.97 10.05 11.20
C LYS A 66 -2.15 10.98 12.42
N HIS A 67 -1.31 10.84 13.46
CA HIS A 67 -1.49 11.59 14.71
C HIS A 67 -1.15 13.08 14.57
N THR A 68 -0.35 13.47 13.58
CA THR A 68 -0.07 14.90 13.29
C THR A 68 -1.29 15.65 12.80
N TRP A 69 -2.34 14.94 12.39
CA TRP A 69 -3.56 15.56 11.91
C TRP A 69 -4.56 15.89 13.02
N ALA A 70 -4.34 15.44 14.27
CA ALA A 70 -5.20 15.67 15.44
C ALA A 70 -6.71 15.43 15.19
N ILE A 71 -7.05 14.43 14.36
CA ILE A 71 -8.41 14.12 13.92
C ILE A 71 -8.70 12.62 14.00
N SER A 72 -9.98 12.26 13.82
CA SER A 72 -10.41 10.88 13.68
C SER A 72 -9.73 10.17 12.49
N LEU A 73 -9.77 8.84 12.47
CA LEU A 73 -9.24 8.06 11.34
C LEU A 73 -9.91 8.47 10.01
N GLN A 74 -11.23 8.72 10.03
CA GLN A 74 -11.97 9.23 8.88
C GLN A 74 -11.48 10.60 8.44
N GLY A 75 -11.25 11.51 9.39
CA GLY A 75 -10.68 12.83 9.10
C GLY A 75 -9.30 12.70 8.46
N TYR A 76 -8.46 11.79 8.96
CA TYR A 76 -7.15 11.52 8.38
C TYR A 76 -7.28 11.01 6.93
N PHE A 77 -8.17 10.05 6.67
CA PHE A 77 -8.43 9.55 5.31
C PHE A 77 -8.86 10.65 4.35
N GLN A 78 -9.82 11.47 4.76
CA GLN A 78 -10.27 12.61 3.96
C GLN A 78 -9.13 13.58 3.66
N ARG A 79 -8.47 14.11 4.69
CA ARG A 79 -7.47 15.18 4.49
C ARG A 79 -6.19 14.70 3.80
N SER A 80 -5.75 13.47 4.07
CA SER A 80 -4.61 12.88 3.35
C SER A 80 -4.94 12.55 1.89
N THR A 81 -6.23 12.42 1.54
CA THR A 81 -6.69 12.29 0.15
C THR A 81 -6.76 13.66 -0.53
N ASP A 82 -7.32 14.65 0.15
CA ASP A 82 -7.45 16.03 -0.34
C ASP A 82 -6.09 16.69 -0.63
N ALA A 83 -5.04 16.28 0.08
CA ALA A 83 -3.66 16.71 -0.16
C ALA A 83 -3.17 16.47 -1.61
N PHE A 84 -3.83 15.58 -2.37
CA PHE A 84 -3.51 15.30 -3.78
C PHE A 84 -4.37 16.09 -4.78
N GLN A 85 -5.18 17.05 -4.32
CA GLN A 85 -5.94 17.99 -5.15
C GLN A 85 -6.83 17.27 -6.19
N GLY A 86 -7.62 16.30 -5.73
CA GLY A 86 -8.52 15.51 -6.57
C GLY A 86 -7.86 14.40 -7.40
N ARG A 87 -6.52 14.25 -7.34
CA ARG A 87 -5.81 13.13 -7.98
C ARG A 87 -5.85 11.84 -7.19
N MET A 88 -6.28 11.90 -5.92
CA MET A 88 -6.46 10.72 -5.08
C MET A 88 -7.94 10.52 -4.77
N LEU A 89 -8.39 9.28 -4.85
CA LEU A 89 -9.70 8.83 -4.38
C LEU A 89 -9.51 7.83 -3.24
N CYS A 90 -10.45 7.82 -2.28
CA CYS A 90 -10.44 6.94 -1.11
C CYS A 90 -11.81 6.24 -1.04
N ASP A 91 -11.85 4.91 -1.15
CA ASP A 91 -12.97 4.10 -0.66
C ASP A 91 -12.60 3.62 0.74
N CYS A 92 -12.94 4.44 1.72
CA CYS A 92 -12.38 4.37 3.07
C CYS A 92 -13.51 4.46 4.10
N THR A 93 -13.51 3.54 5.07
CA THR A 93 -14.55 3.40 6.09
C THR A 93 -14.06 3.79 7.47
N THR A 94 -14.99 3.96 8.41
CA THR A 94 -14.66 4.21 9.83
C THR A 94 -14.07 2.97 10.53
N THR A 95 -14.18 1.77 9.94
CA THR A 95 -13.83 0.47 10.53
C THR A 95 -12.46 -0.08 10.14
N LYS A 96 -11.59 0.77 9.54
CA LYS A 96 -10.22 0.47 9.07
C LYS A 96 -10.10 -0.10 7.66
N ASP A 97 -11.17 -0.10 6.87
CA ASP A 97 -11.08 -0.49 5.47
C ASP A 97 -10.63 0.70 4.64
N GLU A 98 -9.61 0.49 3.82
CA GLU A 98 -8.95 1.56 3.08
C GLU A 98 -8.53 1.07 1.71
N SER A 99 -9.20 1.58 0.68
CA SER A 99 -8.77 1.46 -0.71
C SER A 99 -8.45 2.84 -1.25
N ARG A 100 -7.27 3.03 -1.83
CA ARG A 100 -6.91 4.31 -2.46
C ARG A 100 -6.50 4.13 -3.90
N THR A 101 -6.80 5.14 -4.70
CA THR A 101 -6.29 5.28 -6.06
C THR A 101 -5.66 6.65 -6.18
N TYR A 102 -4.45 6.72 -6.73
CA TYR A 102 -3.82 7.96 -7.18
C TYR A 102 -3.62 7.91 -8.69
N GLU A 103 -4.15 8.89 -9.40
CA GLU A 103 -4.03 9.02 -10.85
C GLU A 103 -3.51 10.40 -11.22
N TYR A 104 -2.48 10.44 -12.06
CA TYR A 104 -1.95 11.69 -12.59
C TYR A 104 -1.91 11.63 -14.12
N PRO A 105 -3.00 11.98 -14.81
CA PRO A 105 -3.14 11.79 -16.25
C PRO A 105 -2.05 12.47 -17.08
N ARG A 106 -1.62 13.68 -16.68
CA ARG A 106 -0.55 14.42 -17.39
C ARG A 106 0.79 13.67 -17.42
N ALA A 107 1.05 12.82 -16.43
CA ALA A 107 2.25 12.01 -16.35
C ALA A 107 1.96 10.51 -16.66
N ASN A 108 0.73 10.18 -17.06
CA ASN A 108 0.26 8.81 -17.30
C ASN A 108 0.55 7.87 -16.09
N LEU A 109 0.27 8.32 -14.87
CA LEU A 109 0.55 7.54 -13.66
C LEU A 109 -0.72 6.99 -13.03
N SER A 110 -0.63 5.75 -12.55
CA SER A 110 -1.66 5.13 -11.73
C SER A 110 -1.02 4.32 -10.60
N LEU A 111 -1.35 4.67 -9.36
CA LEU A 111 -1.00 3.89 -8.17
C LEU A 111 -2.28 3.47 -7.45
N TYR A 112 -2.30 2.26 -6.90
CA TYR A 112 -3.43 1.74 -6.14
C TYR A 112 -2.96 1.17 -4.81
N PHE A 113 -3.81 1.29 -3.79
CA PHE A 113 -3.64 0.65 -2.50
C PHE A 113 -4.91 -0.11 -2.11
N LYS A 114 -4.74 -1.34 -1.64
CA LYS A 114 -5.80 -2.17 -1.06
C LYS A 114 -5.40 -2.62 0.34
N TRP A 115 -6.22 -2.30 1.33
CA TRP A 115 -6.01 -2.73 2.71
C TRP A 115 -6.13 -4.26 2.83
N TRP A 116 -5.16 -4.86 3.50
CA TRP A 116 -5.15 -6.28 3.84
C TRP A 116 -4.30 -6.52 5.09
N THR A 117 -4.87 -7.15 6.11
CA THR A 117 -4.22 -7.40 7.41
C THR A 117 -3.52 -8.75 7.51
N GLY A 118 -3.38 -9.46 6.38
CA GLY A 118 -2.81 -10.80 6.37
C GLY A 118 -3.88 -11.90 6.42
N TRP A 119 -3.43 -13.15 6.30
CA TRP A 119 -4.31 -14.32 6.42
C TRP A 119 -4.78 -14.51 7.88
N PRO A 120 -6.03 -14.96 8.12
CA PRO A 120 -7.04 -15.40 7.15
C PRO A 120 -7.95 -14.31 6.58
N TYR A 121 -7.67 -13.04 6.86
CA TYR A 121 -8.55 -11.94 6.50
C TYR A 121 -8.63 -11.69 4.99
N GLU A 122 -9.80 -11.20 4.60
CA GLU A 122 -10.17 -10.91 3.23
C GLU A 122 -9.73 -9.51 2.81
N VAL A 123 -9.77 -9.26 1.50
CA VAL A 123 -9.66 -7.92 0.92
C VAL A 123 -11.08 -7.49 0.57
N HIS A 124 -11.38 -6.23 0.84
CA HIS A 124 -12.70 -5.64 0.65
C HIS A 124 -12.66 -4.50 -0.37
N GLY A 125 -13.82 -4.16 -0.91
CA GLY A 125 -14.00 -2.92 -1.66
C GLY A 125 -15.43 -2.71 -2.12
N ARG A 126 -15.65 -1.56 -2.75
CA ARG A 126 -16.95 -1.17 -3.32
C ARG A 126 -16.89 -0.98 -4.83
N TRP A 127 -18.04 -1.12 -5.47
CA TRP A 127 -18.27 -0.67 -6.84
C TRP A 127 -18.19 0.87 -6.91
N GLY A 128 -17.90 1.44 -8.07
CA GLY A 128 -17.68 2.90 -8.22
C GLY A 128 -16.27 3.36 -7.84
N HIS A 129 -15.46 2.50 -7.21
CA HIS A 129 -14.03 2.71 -7.02
C HIS A 129 -13.21 1.80 -7.96
N PRO A 130 -12.02 2.21 -8.44
CA PRO A 130 -11.17 1.37 -9.27
C PRO A 130 -10.97 -0.07 -8.76
N PRO A 131 -11.01 -1.05 -9.68
CA PRO A 131 -11.16 -0.93 -11.15
C PRO A 131 -12.60 -0.66 -11.62
N PHE A 132 -13.58 -0.67 -10.72
CA PHE A 132 -15.00 -0.75 -11.04
C PHE A 132 -15.70 0.62 -11.12
N ARG A 133 -15.01 1.66 -11.60
CA ARG A 133 -15.60 3.01 -11.73
C ARG A 133 -16.87 3.05 -12.58
N ASN A 134 -16.89 2.22 -13.63
CA ASN A 134 -18.00 2.12 -14.57
C ASN A 134 -18.95 0.97 -14.26
N ALA A 135 -18.65 0.17 -13.22
CA ALA A 135 -19.61 -0.82 -12.76
C ALA A 135 -20.69 -0.06 -12.00
N THR A 136 -21.95 -0.22 -12.40
CA THR A 136 -23.09 0.34 -11.69
C THR A 136 -23.15 -0.28 -10.27
N PRO A 137 -22.90 0.49 -9.18
CA PRO A 137 -23.08 -0.01 -7.82
C PRO A 137 -24.57 -0.15 -7.50
N CYS A 138 -24.89 -1.15 -6.67
CA CYS A 138 -26.19 -1.59 -6.15
C CYS A 138 -27.45 -0.76 -6.46
N ARG A 139 -28.51 -1.45 -6.95
CA ARG A 139 -29.91 -1.00 -6.86
C ARG A 139 -30.16 -0.44 -5.45
N THR A 140 -30.54 0.83 -5.39
CA THR A 140 -30.97 1.55 -4.17
C THR A 140 -31.84 0.68 -3.26
N PRO A 141 -31.79 0.84 -1.92
CA PRO A 141 -32.94 0.49 -1.09
C PRO A 141 -34.15 1.25 -1.64
N ALA A 142 -35.34 0.67 -1.62
CA ALA A 142 -36.57 1.37 -1.96
C ALA A 142 -36.62 2.73 -1.23
N CYS A 143 -36.55 3.83 -1.98
CA CYS A 143 -36.73 5.18 -1.45
C CYS A 143 -38.15 5.26 -0.86
N TYR A 144 -38.28 5.41 0.46
CA TYR A 144 -39.52 5.84 1.12
C TYR A 144 -39.24 7.16 1.84
N GLY A 145 -39.81 8.26 1.32
CA GLY A 145 -39.83 9.55 2.00
C GLY A 145 -38.56 10.40 1.85
N SER A 146 -38.67 11.45 1.03
CA SER A 146 -37.82 12.65 0.95
C SER A 146 -36.30 12.45 0.86
N GLY A 147 -35.82 12.24 -0.37
CA GLY A 147 -34.46 12.63 -0.79
C GLY A 147 -33.47 11.46 -0.89
N CYS A 148 -33.23 10.99 -2.11
CA CYS A 148 -32.13 10.07 -2.41
C CYS A 148 -31.02 10.91 -3.09
N SER A 149 -29.98 11.28 -2.35
CA SER A 149 -28.71 11.68 -2.96
C SER A 149 -27.94 10.39 -3.26
N THR A 150 -27.46 10.22 -4.49
CA THR A 150 -26.66 9.05 -4.87
C THR A 150 -25.45 9.54 -5.63
N GLU A 151 -24.38 9.85 -4.89
CA GLU A 151 -23.04 9.96 -5.49
C GLU A 151 -22.49 8.55 -5.79
N PRO A 152 -21.67 8.36 -6.84
CA PRO A 152 -21.00 7.09 -7.10
C PRO A 152 -20.15 6.65 -5.88
N GLY A 153 -20.52 5.54 -5.24
CA GLY A 153 -19.84 5.00 -4.05
C GLY A 153 -20.68 4.94 -2.77
N GLU A 154 -21.91 5.45 -2.76
CA GLU A 154 -22.79 5.45 -1.57
C GLU A 154 -23.65 4.17 -1.42
N CYS A 155 -23.04 2.99 -1.52
CA CYS A 155 -23.74 1.70 -1.36
C CYS A 155 -23.67 1.20 0.09
N ARG A 156 -24.48 1.75 1.01
CA ARG A 156 -24.56 1.35 2.43
C ARG A 156 -23.20 1.32 3.14
N HIS A 157 -23.19 1.07 4.46
CA HIS A 157 -21.95 0.94 5.22
C HIS A 157 -21.14 -0.33 4.89
N GLU A 158 -21.74 -1.31 4.20
CA GLU A 158 -21.17 -2.64 3.93
C GLU A 158 -20.26 -2.64 2.68
N HIS A 159 -19.45 -3.69 2.53
CA HIS A 159 -18.61 -3.90 1.35
C HIS A 159 -19.41 -4.61 0.24
N ASP A 160 -19.26 -4.17 -1.00
CA ASP A 160 -19.92 -4.84 -2.14
C ASP A 160 -19.31 -6.22 -2.43
N TRP A 161 -18.04 -6.40 -2.09
CA TRP A 161 -17.36 -7.68 -2.16
C TRP A 161 -16.32 -7.82 -1.05
N SER A 162 -16.14 -9.08 -0.65
CA SER A 162 -15.14 -9.53 0.32
C SER A 162 -14.56 -10.82 -0.21
N LEU A 163 -13.25 -10.85 -0.45
CA LEU A 163 -12.60 -11.98 -1.12
C LEU A 163 -11.27 -12.34 -0.45
N PRO A 164 -10.94 -13.63 -0.32
CA PRO A 164 -9.58 -14.04 0.04
C PRO A 164 -8.57 -13.48 -0.95
N LEU A 165 -7.40 -13.04 -0.46
CA LEU A 165 -6.39 -12.35 -1.28
C LEU A 165 -6.06 -13.02 -2.62
N PRO A 166 -5.85 -14.36 -2.73
CA PRO A 166 -5.62 -14.99 -4.04
C PRO A 166 -6.77 -14.77 -5.03
N THR A 167 -8.02 -14.75 -4.55
CA THR A 167 -9.20 -14.54 -5.39
C THR A 167 -9.34 -13.07 -5.76
N ALA A 168 -9.14 -12.15 -4.81
CA ALA A 168 -9.10 -10.71 -5.08
C ALA A 168 -8.02 -10.36 -6.12
N LEU A 169 -6.84 -10.98 -6.06
CA LEU A 169 -5.78 -10.78 -7.05
C LEU A 169 -6.20 -11.21 -8.46
N ARG A 170 -6.89 -12.36 -8.58
CA ARG A 170 -7.35 -12.88 -9.88
C ARG A 170 -8.51 -12.10 -10.47
N GLN A 171 -9.44 -11.65 -9.63
CA GLN A 171 -10.72 -11.10 -10.08
C GLN A 171 -10.75 -9.58 -10.03
N VAL A 172 -10.12 -8.94 -9.05
CA VAL A 172 -10.19 -7.49 -8.84
C VAL A 172 -8.89 -6.83 -9.28
N VAL A 173 -7.75 -7.20 -8.69
CA VAL A 173 -6.47 -6.51 -8.94
C VAL A 173 -6.02 -6.67 -10.38
N SER A 174 -6.28 -7.82 -11.01
CA SER A 174 -5.97 -8.06 -12.42
C SER A 174 -6.63 -7.07 -13.38
N GLN A 175 -7.83 -6.56 -13.04
CA GLN A 175 -8.55 -5.59 -13.89
C GLN A 175 -7.88 -4.20 -13.87
N LEU A 176 -7.05 -3.91 -12.87
CA LEU A 176 -6.21 -2.70 -12.84
C LEU A 176 -5.04 -2.78 -13.84
N SER A 177 -4.86 -3.93 -14.51
CA SER A 177 -3.75 -4.19 -15.43
C SER A 177 -2.38 -3.79 -14.85
N PRO A 178 -2.03 -4.28 -13.66
CA PRO A 178 -0.83 -3.86 -12.94
C PRO A 178 0.45 -4.29 -13.66
N SER A 179 1.43 -3.39 -13.74
CA SER A 179 2.81 -3.73 -14.09
C SER A 179 3.64 -4.12 -12.85
N ALA A 180 3.17 -3.77 -11.65
CA ALA A 180 3.79 -4.20 -10.40
C ALA A 180 2.74 -4.43 -9.31
N ILE A 181 2.93 -5.48 -8.51
CA ILE A 181 2.15 -5.71 -7.28
C ILE A 181 3.12 -5.85 -6.12
N ILE A 182 2.98 -4.97 -5.11
CA ILE A 182 3.76 -4.98 -3.88
C ILE A 182 2.87 -5.53 -2.77
N LEU A 183 3.26 -6.68 -2.23
CA LEU A 183 2.53 -7.41 -1.21
C LEU A 183 3.25 -7.32 0.14
N ASN A 184 2.49 -7.16 1.21
CA ASN A 184 2.99 -7.31 2.57
C ASN A 184 1.86 -7.82 3.47
N SER A 185 2.10 -8.87 4.26
CA SER A 185 1.12 -9.37 5.25
C SER A 185 1.05 -8.52 6.52
N GLY A 186 1.90 -7.51 6.65
CA GLY A 186 1.83 -6.55 7.73
C GLY A 186 2.11 -7.13 9.11
N MET A 187 1.81 -6.32 10.12
CA MET A 187 2.09 -6.60 11.53
C MET A 187 0.91 -7.28 12.24
N TRP A 188 -0.23 -7.38 11.57
CA TRP A 188 -1.51 -7.86 12.12
C TRP A 188 -1.61 -9.38 12.23
N ARG A 189 -0.61 -10.15 11.77
CA ARG A 189 -0.47 -11.56 12.15
C ARG A 189 -0.46 -11.79 13.67
N GLY A 190 0.06 -10.82 14.42
CA GLY A 190 0.05 -10.88 15.89
C GLY A 190 -1.37 -10.92 16.49
N THR A 191 -2.39 -10.46 15.76
CA THR A 191 -3.78 -10.50 16.23
C THR A 191 -4.50 -11.79 15.87
N SER A 192 -4.20 -12.41 14.74
CA SER A 192 -4.75 -13.74 14.40
C SER A 192 -4.00 -14.89 15.08
N LYS A 193 -2.73 -14.70 15.49
CA LYS A 193 -1.80 -15.73 15.97
C LYS A 193 -1.46 -16.83 14.96
N GLU A 194 -2.04 -16.80 13.77
CA GLU A 194 -1.85 -17.86 12.78
C GLU A 194 -0.92 -17.40 11.65
N SER A 195 0.07 -18.24 11.34
CA SER A 195 0.92 -18.03 10.16
C SER A 195 0.16 -18.43 8.90
N SER A 196 0.22 -17.61 7.85
CA SER A 196 -0.26 -17.97 6.52
C SER A 196 0.32 -19.32 6.10
N PRO A 197 -0.50 -20.31 5.74
CA PRO A 197 0.01 -21.61 5.36
C PRO A 197 0.81 -21.48 4.04
N PRO A 198 1.85 -22.31 3.83
CA PRO A 198 2.63 -22.29 2.59
C PRO A 198 1.78 -22.45 1.31
N SER A 199 0.67 -23.19 1.39
CA SER A 199 -0.30 -23.33 0.30
C SER A 199 -0.97 -22.00 -0.07
N PHE A 200 -1.34 -21.19 0.93
CA PHE A 200 -1.90 -19.86 0.71
C PHE A 200 -0.87 -18.93 0.07
N ALA A 201 0.36 -18.89 0.59
CA ALA A 201 1.44 -18.07 0.02
C ALA A 201 1.72 -18.42 -1.46
N ARG A 202 1.75 -19.72 -1.81
CA ARG A 202 1.85 -20.18 -3.21
C ARG A 202 0.65 -19.75 -4.06
N ALA A 203 -0.56 -19.80 -3.52
CA ALA A 203 -1.77 -19.36 -4.22
C ALA A 203 -1.77 -17.85 -4.48
N VAL A 204 -1.34 -17.04 -3.50
CA VAL A 204 -1.14 -15.60 -3.64
C VAL A 204 -0.09 -15.31 -4.72
N ALA A 205 1.08 -15.95 -4.65
CA ALA A 205 2.16 -15.75 -5.63
C ALA A 205 1.68 -16.08 -7.04
N LYS A 206 1.04 -17.24 -7.24
CA LYS A 206 0.48 -17.65 -8.54
C LYS A 206 -0.55 -16.64 -9.06
N ALA A 207 -1.44 -16.17 -8.20
CA ALA A 207 -2.48 -15.20 -8.58
C ALA A 207 -1.89 -13.83 -8.97
N ALA A 208 -0.95 -13.31 -8.17
CA ALA A 208 -0.28 -12.04 -8.44
C ALA A 208 0.55 -12.10 -9.73
N LEU A 209 1.30 -13.18 -9.94
CA LEU A 209 2.09 -13.38 -11.17
C LEU A 209 1.20 -13.42 -12.41
N LYS A 210 0.02 -14.04 -12.32
CA LYS A 210 -0.96 -14.03 -13.41
C LYS A 210 -1.54 -12.63 -13.64
N ALA A 211 -1.79 -11.86 -12.58
CA ALA A 211 -2.34 -10.52 -12.67
C ALA A 211 -1.40 -9.52 -13.37
N VAL A 212 -0.08 -9.66 -13.18
CA VAL A 212 0.93 -8.79 -13.83
C VAL A 212 1.40 -9.29 -15.20
N ALA A 213 1.10 -10.53 -15.57
CA ALA A 213 1.57 -11.14 -16.81
C ALA A 213 1.23 -10.33 -18.08
N PRO A 214 0.03 -9.71 -18.24
CA PRO A 214 -0.27 -8.90 -19.43
C PRO A 214 0.68 -7.72 -19.64
N GLN A 215 1.22 -7.17 -18.56
CA GLN A 215 2.19 -6.06 -18.58
C GLN A 215 3.65 -6.54 -18.56
N ARG A 216 3.90 -7.86 -18.61
CA ARG A 216 5.21 -8.47 -18.29
C ARG A 216 5.78 -7.94 -16.98
N GLY A 217 4.88 -7.71 -16.02
CA GLY A 217 5.19 -7.01 -14.79
C GLY A 217 5.85 -7.87 -13.73
N THR A 218 6.05 -7.28 -12.56
CA THR A 218 6.74 -7.92 -11.43
C THR A 218 5.86 -8.03 -10.19
N VAL A 219 6.14 -9.01 -9.35
CA VAL A 219 5.51 -9.15 -8.04
C VAL A 219 6.61 -9.08 -6.99
N VAL A 220 6.44 -8.16 -6.04
CA VAL A 220 7.38 -7.92 -4.96
C VAL A 220 6.71 -8.31 -3.65
N TRP A 221 7.30 -9.25 -2.93
CA TRP A 221 7.05 -9.44 -1.52
C TRP A 221 7.91 -8.47 -0.71
N ARG A 222 7.29 -7.55 0.00
CA ARG A 222 7.96 -6.71 0.99
C ARG A 222 7.87 -7.42 2.35
N THR A 223 9.01 -7.75 2.95
CA THR A 223 9.03 -8.34 4.30
C THR A 223 8.48 -7.35 5.34
N THR A 224 7.93 -7.87 6.41
CA THR A 224 7.32 -7.06 7.47
C THR A 224 8.40 -6.31 8.23
N THR A 225 8.24 -4.99 8.36
CA THR A 225 9.26 -4.18 9.04
C THR A 225 9.34 -4.51 10.52
N PRO A 226 10.50 -4.27 11.17
CA PRO A 226 10.62 -4.48 12.60
C PRO A 226 9.62 -3.61 13.39
N SER A 227 9.29 -4.04 14.60
CA SER A 227 8.39 -3.35 15.52
C SER A 227 9.07 -3.11 16.86
N LEU A 228 8.67 -2.06 17.56
CA LEU A 228 9.06 -1.82 18.96
C LEU A 228 8.12 -2.50 19.96
N ARG A 229 6.98 -3.02 19.50
CA ARG A 229 5.98 -3.69 20.37
C ARG A 229 5.78 -5.17 20.06
N LEU A 230 5.89 -5.57 18.80
CA LEU A 230 5.75 -6.96 18.38
C LEU A 230 7.12 -7.58 18.13
N ASN A 231 7.29 -8.86 18.47
CA ASN A 231 8.52 -9.59 18.14
C ASN A 231 8.50 -10.04 16.67
N VAL A 232 8.51 -9.07 15.75
CA VAL A 232 8.55 -9.32 14.30
C VAL A 232 9.94 -9.81 13.93
N THR A 233 10.02 -11.05 13.46
CA THR A 233 11.25 -11.65 12.93
C THR A 233 11.12 -11.86 11.43
N HIS A 234 12.24 -11.98 10.74
CA HIS A 234 12.27 -12.30 9.31
C HIS A 234 11.45 -13.57 8.96
N ALA A 235 11.37 -14.52 9.90
CA ALA A 235 10.62 -15.76 9.73
C ALA A 235 9.09 -15.57 9.63
N TRP A 236 8.55 -14.41 10.01
CA TRP A 236 7.13 -14.10 9.82
C TRP A 236 6.73 -14.21 8.34
N ASP A 237 7.65 -13.86 7.45
CA ASP A 237 7.46 -13.87 6.01
C ASP A 237 7.89 -15.18 5.34
N ALA A 238 8.35 -16.18 6.10
CA ALA A 238 8.93 -17.43 5.56
C ALA A 238 8.07 -18.13 4.49
N PRO A 239 6.73 -18.26 4.65
CA PRO A 239 5.88 -18.85 3.61
C PRO A 239 5.95 -18.13 2.26
N PHE A 240 6.10 -16.80 2.27
CA PHE A 240 6.19 -15.97 1.06
C PHE A 240 7.61 -15.88 0.52
N LEU A 241 8.63 -15.90 1.39
CA LEU A 241 10.02 -16.00 0.97
C LEU A 241 10.33 -17.33 0.28
N ALA A 242 9.63 -18.40 0.65
CA ALA A 242 9.70 -19.70 -0.02
C ALA A 242 8.79 -19.79 -1.26
N ALA A 243 7.97 -18.78 -1.55
CA ALA A 243 7.09 -18.81 -2.71
C ALA A 243 7.87 -18.52 -4.00
N PRO A 244 7.66 -19.29 -5.08
CA PRO A 244 8.48 -19.19 -6.28
C PRO A 244 8.20 -17.88 -7.03
N ARG A 245 9.26 -17.32 -7.62
CA ARG A 245 9.22 -16.20 -8.59
C ARG A 245 8.69 -14.87 -8.05
N LEU A 246 8.68 -14.69 -6.72
CA LEU A 246 8.51 -13.38 -6.11
C LEU A 246 9.86 -12.70 -6.00
N HIS A 247 9.92 -11.42 -6.36
CA HIS A 247 11.04 -10.58 -5.93
C HIS A 247 10.86 -10.23 -4.45
N VAL A 248 11.95 -10.02 -3.74
CA VAL A 248 11.92 -9.69 -2.31
C VAL A 248 12.49 -8.29 -2.09
N LEU A 249 11.66 -7.40 -1.53
CA LEU A 249 12.13 -6.18 -0.89
C LEU A 249 12.26 -6.47 0.61
N ASP A 250 13.47 -6.78 1.06
CA ASP A 250 13.71 -7.21 2.44
C ASP A 250 13.74 -6.03 3.42
N ALA A 251 12.58 -5.43 3.64
CA ALA A 251 12.41 -4.29 4.53
C ALA A 251 12.74 -4.64 6.00
N TRP A 252 12.57 -5.90 6.42
CA TRP A 252 13.02 -6.34 7.75
C TRP A 252 14.53 -6.20 7.89
N GLN A 253 15.30 -6.77 6.96
CA GLN A 253 16.76 -6.73 7.02
C GLN A 253 17.30 -5.32 6.84
N MET A 254 16.69 -4.51 5.96
CA MET A 254 17.09 -3.11 5.74
C MET A 254 16.90 -2.25 6.99
N LEU A 255 15.88 -2.53 7.82
CA LEU A 255 15.51 -1.67 8.94
C LEU A 255 15.88 -2.21 10.31
N ARG A 256 16.19 -3.51 10.45
CA ARG A 256 16.69 -4.11 11.69
C ARG A 256 17.80 -3.28 12.35
N PRO A 257 18.81 -2.77 11.63
CA PRO A 257 19.90 -1.99 12.24
C PRO A 257 19.40 -0.68 12.87
N LEU A 258 18.27 -0.13 12.41
CA LEU A 258 17.71 1.10 12.95
C LEU A 258 17.23 0.96 14.40
N LEU A 259 16.95 -0.26 14.86
CA LEU A 259 16.57 -0.54 16.24
C LEU A 259 17.69 -0.24 17.26
N ALA A 260 18.94 -0.11 16.80
CA ALA A 260 20.08 0.22 17.64
C ALA A 260 20.28 1.74 17.83
N TYR A 261 19.55 2.59 17.11
CA TYR A 261 19.69 4.05 17.19
C TYR A 261 18.94 4.64 18.38
N GLN A 262 19.39 5.81 18.86
CA GLN A 262 18.73 6.59 19.90
C GLN A 262 18.58 8.06 19.49
N PRO A 263 17.34 8.62 19.43
CA PRO A 263 16.08 7.89 19.55
C PRO A 263 15.90 6.90 18.39
N VAL A 264 15.16 5.82 18.63
CA VAL A 264 14.81 4.85 17.58
C VAL A 264 13.88 5.56 16.57
N PRO A 265 14.13 5.50 15.25
CA PRO A 265 13.46 6.34 14.25
C PRO A 265 12.03 5.88 13.93
N TYR A 266 11.15 5.98 14.92
CA TYR A 266 9.75 5.55 14.91
C TYR A 266 8.85 6.63 15.50
N TYR A 267 7.64 6.76 14.97
CA TYR A 267 6.61 7.66 15.52
C TYR A 267 5.84 7.02 16.66
N ASP A 268 5.57 5.72 16.53
CA ASP A 268 4.90 4.89 17.52
C ASP A 268 5.56 3.51 17.53
N HIS A 269 4.97 2.54 18.22
CA HIS A 269 5.59 1.22 18.33
C HIS A 269 5.60 0.38 17.03
N TYR A 270 5.01 0.89 15.94
CA TYR A 270 4.77 0.15 14.71
C TYR A 270 5.33 0.86 13.47
N HIS A 271 5.22 2.19 13.41
CA HIS A 271 5.46 2.96 12.21
C HIS A 271 6.80 3.73 12.30
N PRO A 272 7.76 3.41 11.42
CA PRO A 272 9.01 4.16 11.32
C PRO A 272 8.77 5.58 10.78
N TRP A 273 9.79 6.43 10.85
CA TRP A 273 9.78 7.80 10.30
C TRP A 273 9.65 7.84 8.76
N PRO A 274 9.30 8.99 8.16
CA PRO A 274 9.05 9.13 6.72
C PRO A 274 10.24 8.78 5.84
N GLU A 275 11.45 9.09 6.31
CA GLU A 275 12.65 8.84 5.54
C GLU A 275 12.95 7.32 5.46
N VAL A 276 12.45 6.50 6.40
CA VAL A 276 12.48 5.04 6.23
C VAL A 276 11.66 4.60 5.01
N TYR A 277 10.47 5.17 4.82
CA TYR A 277 9.66 4.89 3.63
C TYR A 277 10.30 5.42 2.35
N THR A 278 11.03 6.55 2.43
CA THR A 278 11.84 7.07 1.32
C THR A 278 12.91 6.09 0.88
N GLU A 279 13.61 5.48 1.84
CA GLU A 279 14.65 4.49 1.57
C GLU A 279 14.07 3.19 1.00
N LEU A 280 12.95 2.70 1.55
CA LEU A 280 12.23 1.54 1.01
C LEU A 280 11.71 1.79 -0.42
N ASN A 281 11.14 2.96 -0.67
CA ASN A 281 10.65 3.32 -2.01
C ASN A 281 11.79 3.59 -2.99
N THR A 282 12.95 4.05 -2.53
CA THR A 282 14.16 4.11 -3.35
C THR A 282 14.55 2.72 -3.83
N ALA A 283 14.65 1.76 -2.91
CA ALA A 283 14.96 0.37 -3.27
C ALA A 283 13.89 -0.22 -4.20
N LEU A 284 12.61 0.03 -3.92
CA LEU A 284 11.51 -0.38 -4.78
C LEU A 284 11.64 0.20 -6.20
N LEU A 285 11.90 1.50 -6.36
CA LEU A 285 12.06 2.12 -7.68
C LEU A 285 13.22 1.49 -8.47
N ASN A 286 14.33 1.15 -7.81
CA ASN A 286 15.43 0.42 -8.46
C ASN A 286 15.03 -0.99 -8.93
N MET A 287 14.03 -1.61 -8.30
CA MET A 287 13.49 -2.90 -8.75
C MET A 287 12.50 -2.75 -9.91
N LEU A 288 11.89 -1.57 -10.07
CA LEU A 288 10.82 -1.35 -11.05
C LEU A 288 11.28 -0.72 -12.37
N CYS A 289 12.39 0.03 -12.41
CA CYS A 289 12.70 0.99 -13.48
C CYS A 289 13.71 0.58 -14.56
#